data_AF-A0AAE2XAK6-F1
#
_entry.id   AF-A0AAE2XAK6-F1
#
_cell.length_a   1.000
_cell.length_b   1.000
_cell.length_c   1.000
_cell.angle_alpha   90.00
_cell.angle_beta   90.00
_cell.angle_gamma   90.00
#
_symmetry.space_group_name_H-M   'P 1'
#
loop_
_entity.id
_entity.type
_entity.pdbx_description
1 polymer ?
#
loop_
_entity_poly.entity_id
_entity_poly.type
_entity_poly.pdbx_seq_one_letter_code
_entity_poly.pdbx_strand_id
1 'polypeptide(L)'
;MIIINASTFENCIRCGSPCQLEGFDASRNTYTLNCNDCGWHCCHHEGADDCPLCISQNDDIALRECGVKNRTEAIKLMAKVKFMLASVACNIGKNRLRKKDRSRLEDAFMIFVHLDGTSYSNSFTYRATLDFIHRRYLQLAAAYH
;
A
#
# COMPACT_ATOMS: atom_id res chain seq x y z
N MET A 1 -22.75 -20.27 18.16
CA MET A 1 -23.11 -19.28 17.13
C MET A 1 -22.53 -17.95 17.59
N ILE A 2 -21.40 -17.52 17.01
CA ILE A 2 -20.79 -16.23 17.35
C ILE A 2 -21.60 -15.19 16.59
N ILE A 3 -22.42 -14.42 17.29
CA ILE A 3 -23.08 -13.24 16.73
C ILE A 3 -21.97 -12.18 16.61
N ILE A 4 -21.41 -12.03 15.42
CA ILE A 4 -20.55 -10.88 15.12
C ILE A 4 -21.50 -9.70 15.01
N ASN A 5 -21.46 -8.78 15.98
CA ASN A 5 -22.10 -7.48 15.85
C ASN A 5 -21.33 -6.71 14.77
N ALA A 6 -21.72 -6.92 13.52
CA ALA A 6 -21.13 -6.25 12.39
C ALA A 6 -21.61 -4.80 12.39
N SER A 7 -20.70 -3.86 12.64
CA SER A 7 -20.99 -2.42 12.62
C SER A 7 -21.22 -1.98 11.19
N THR A 8 -22.29 -1.22 10.94
CA THR A 8 -22.51 -0.53 9.67
C THR A 8 -21.75 0.80 9.59
N PHE A 9 -20.79 1.01 10.50
CA PHE A 9 -19.96 2.20 10.61
C PHE A 9 -18.48 1.84 10.76
N GLU A 10 -17.63 2.66 10.14
CA GLU A 10 -16.17 2.61 10.24
C GLU A 10 -15.58 4.02 10.37
N ASN A 11 -14.42 4.15 11.01
CA ASN A 11 -13.75 5.44 11.12
C ASN A 11 -12.96 5.74 9.83
N CYS A 12 -13.10 6.95 9.31
CA CYS A 12 -12.31 7.41 8.19
C CYS A 12 -10.81 7.36 8.54
N ILE A 13 -10.02 6.62 7.77
CA ILE A 13 -8.57 6.49 8.00
C ILE A 13 -7.83 7.83 7.89
N ARG A 14 -8.41 8.81 7.17
CA ARG A 14 -7.79 10.12 6.94
C ARG A 14 -8.10 11.14 8.03
N CYS A 15 -9.35 11.28 8.46
CA CYS A 15 -9.78 12.32 9.42
C CYS A 15 -10.32 11.78 10.75
N GLY A 16 -10.53 10.46 10.86
CA GLY A 16 -11.07 9.81 12.06
C GLY A 16 -12.59 9.91 12.22
N SER A 17 -13.29 10.62 11.35
CA SER A 17 -14.74 10.77 11.43
C SER A 17 -15.49 9.43 11.26
N PRO A 18 -16.53 9.15 12.06
CA PRO A 18 -17.36 7.96 11.89
C PRO A 18 -18.16 8.05 10.59
N CYS A 19 -17.99 7.07 9.70
CA CYS A 19 -18.63 7.02 8.39
C CYS A 19 -19.55 5.80 8.33
N GLN A 20 -20.75 5.98 7.77
CA GLN A 20 -21.64 4.87 7.48
C GLN A 20 -21.12 4.10 6.25
N LEU A 21 -21.12 2.78 6.34
CA LEU A 21 -20.74 1.90 5.25
C LEU A 21 -21.92 1.71 4.27
N GLU A 22 -21.62 1.83 2.98
CA GLU A 22 -22.55 1.54 1.89
C GLU A 22 -22.33 0.11 1.38
N GLY A 23 -23.43 -0.58 1.04
CA GLY A 23 -23.35 -1.94 0.48
C GLY A 23 -22.71 -2.98 1.40
N PHE A 24 -22.75 -2.75 2.72
CA PHE A 24 -22.08 -3.60 3.70
C PHE A 24 -22.65 -5.03 3.73
N ASP A 25 -21.79 -6.03 3.51
CA ASP A 25 -22.08 -7.45 3.71
C ASP A 25 -21.07 -8.04 4.70
N ALA A 26 -21.54 -8.29 5.92
CA ALA A 26 -20.74 -8.86 7.01
C ALA A 26 -20.18 -10.26 6.70
N SER A 27 -20.86 -11.05 5.86
CA SER A 27 -20.43 -12.42 5.54
C SER A 27 -19.24 -12.44 4.59
N ARG A 28 -19.11 -11.41 3.76
CA ARG A 28 -18.03 -11.24 2.78
C ARG A 28 -17.04 -10.15 3.18
N ASN A 29 -17.31 -9.46 4.28
CA ASN A 29 -16.63 -8.25 4.72
C ASN A 29 -16.63 -7.14 3.67
N THR A 30 -17.61 -7.09 2.76
CA THR A 30 -17.57 -6.13 1.65
C THR A 30 -18.25 -4.82 2.00
N TYR A 31 -17.71 -3.68 1.56
CA TYR A 31 -18.30 -2.35 1.78
C TYR A 31 -17.71 -1.28 0.85
N THR A 32 -18.38 -0.14 0.80
CA THR A 32 -17.83 1.14 0.34
C THR A 32 -17.93 2.17 1.47
N LEU A 33 -16.87 2.94 1.68
CA LEU A 33 -16.83 4.05 2.62
C LEU A 33 -16.66 5.35 1.85
N ASN A 34 -17.59 6.28 2.04
CA ASN A 34 -17.52 7.67 1.57
C ASN A 34 -17.52 8.61 2.78
N CYS A 35 -16.40 9.28 3.04
CA CYS A 35 -16.29 10.20 4.16
C CYS A 35 -16.84 11.57 3.79
N ASN A 36 -17.96 11.96 4.40
CA ASN A 36 -18.59 13.26 4.16
C ASN A 36 -17.76 14.45 4.63
N ASP A 37 -16.87 14.26 5.60
CA ASP A 37 -16.10 15.35 6.22
C ASP A 37 -14.85 15.72 5.43
N CYS A 38 -14.15 14.74 4.84
CA CYS A 38 -12.89 14.98 4.13
C CYS A 38 -12.83 14.43 2.70
N GLY A 39 -13.93 13.84 2.21
CA GLY A 39 -14.04 13.26 0.88
C GLY A 39 -13.20 11.99 0.67
N TRP A 40 -12.74 11.33 1.73
CA TRP A 40 -12.01 10.07 1.61
C TRP A 40 -12.93 8.97 1.09
N HIS A 41 -12.45 8.15 0.15
CA HIS A 41 -13.20 7.07 -0.45
C HIS A 41 -12.42 5.76 -0.33
N CYS A 42 -13.11 4.66 -0.04
CA CYS A 42 -12.49 3.34 0.01
C CYS A 42 -13.51 2.28 -0.35
N CYS A 43 -13.15 1.43 -1.31
CA CYS A 43 -13.91 0.24 -1.66
C CYS A 43 -13.21 -1.00 -1.08
N HIS A 44 -14.00 -1.89 -0.50
CA HIS A 44 -13.59 -3.22 -0.09
C HIS A 44 -14.58 -4.23 -0.69
N HIS A 45 -14.46 -4.51 -1.98
CA HIS A 45 -15.29 -5.49 -2.67
C HIS A 45 -14.59 -5.93 -3.97
N GLU A 46 -15.11 -6.96 -4.63
CA GLU A 46 -14.61 -7.37 -5.95
C GLU A 46 -14.72 -6.20 -6.94
N GLY A 47 -13.66 -5.94 -7.70
CA GLY A 47 -13.56 -4.79 -8.61
C GLY A 47 -13.18 -3.45 -7.96
N ALA A 48 -12.90 -3.42 -6.65
CA ALA A 48 -12.39 -2.21 -5.97
C ALA A 48 -11.10 -1.68 -6.59
N ASP A 49 -10.25 -2.56 -7.14
CA ASP A 49 -8.99 -2.22 -7.80
C ASP A 49 -9.19 -1.33 -9.03
N ASP A 50 -10.36 -1.38 -9.67
CA ASP A 50 -10.71 -0.58 -10.85
C ASP A 50 -11.50 0.69 -10.48
N CYS A 51 -11.73 0.97 -9.20
CA CYS A 51 -12.51 2.14 -8.77
C CYS A 51 -11.75 3.45 -9.07
N PRO A 52 -12.29 4.35 -9.92
CA PRO A 52 -11.59 5.57 -10.32
C PRO A 52 -11.27 6.51 -9.15
N LEU A 53 -12.13 6.55 -8.12
CA LEU A 53 -11.92 7.38 -6.93
C LEU A 53 -10.78 6.83 -6.06
N CYS A 54 -10.74 5.50 -5.83
CA CYS A 54 -9.64 4.86 -5.12
C CYS A 54 -8.31 5.09 -5.85
N ILE A 55 -8.29 4.87 -7.17
CA ILE A 55 -7.10 5.08 -8.00
C ILE A 55 -6.61 6.53 -7.93
N SER A 56 -7.52 7.51 -8.08
CA SER A 56 -7.17 8.93 -8.01
C SER A 56 -6.60 9.30 -6.64
N GLN A 57 -7.16 8.76 -5.56
CA GLN A 57 -6.65 9.02 -4.20
C GLN A 57 -5.29 8.37 -3.97
N ASN A 58 -5.07 7.17 -4.52
CA ASN A 58 -3.75 6.53 -4.50
C ASN A 58 -2.70 7.35 -5.27
N ASP A 59 -3.05 7.90 -6.43
CA ASP A 59 -2.18 8.81 -7.17
C ASP A 59 -1.82 10.07 -6.36
N ASP A 60 -2.80 10.67 -5.67
CA ASP A 60 -2.58 11.82 -4.79
C ASP A 60 -1.67 11.48 -3.60
N ILE A 61 -1.80 10.28 -3.04
CA ILE A 61 -0.92 9.78 -1.96
C ILE A 61 0.49 9.55 -2.50
N ALA A 62 0.64 8.89 -3.65
CA ALA A 62 1.94 8.67 -4.29
C ALA A 62 2.66 9.99 -4.58
N LEU A 63 1.93 11.01 -5.02
CA LEU A 63 2.46 12.34 -5.22
C LEU A 63 2.91 12.98 -3.90
N ARG A 64 2.06 12.96 -2.88
CA ARG A 64 2.32 13.63 -1.60
C ARG A 64 3.45 12.96 -0.81
N GLU A 65 3.42 11.63 -0.70
CA GLU A 65 4.33 10.88 0.17
C GLU A 65 5.64 10.51 -0.55
N CYS A 66 5.59 10.28 -1.86
CA CYS A 66 6.74 9.81 -2.64
C CYS A 66 7.22 10.79 -3.72
N GLY A 67 6.50 11.89 -3.96
CA GLY A 67 6.82 12.84 -5.03
C GLY A 67 6.62 12.27 -6.45
N VAL A 68 5.82 11.21 -6.60
CA VAL A 68 5.63 10.49 -7.87
C VAL A 68 4.40 11.00 -8.60
N LYS A 69 4.60 11.58 -9.79
CA LYS A 69 3.54 12.19 -10.62
C LYS A 69 3.13 11.35 -11.83
N ASN A 70 3.93 10.34 -12.14
CA ASN A 70 3.75 9.54 -13.34
C ASN A 70 4.49 8.21 -13.23
N ARG A 71 4.17 7.33 -14.18
CA ARG A 71 4.79 6.00 -14.30
C ARG A 71 6.31 6.02 -14.42
N THR A 72 6.89 6.99 -15.12
CA THR A 72 8.35 7.08 -15.28
C THR A 72 9.04 7.36 -13.95
N GLU A 73 8.50 8.27 -13.15
CA GLU A 73 9.01 8.58 -11.81
C GLU A 73 8.84 7.39 -10.86
N ALA A 74 7.70 6.70 -10.92
CA ALA A 74 7.46 5.48 -10.15
C ALA A 74 8.50 4.40 -10.47
N ILE A 75 8.81 4.17 -11.75
CA ILE A 75 9.83 3.21 -12.18
C ILE A 75 11.22 3.60 -11.66
N LYS A 76 11.58 4.89 -11.73
CA LYS A 76 12.85 5.38 -11.17
C LYS A 76 12.92 5.15 -9.66
N LEU A 77 11.82 5.40 -8.93
CA LEU A 77 11.75 5.16 -7.49
C LEU A 77 11.88 3.67 -7.16
N MET A 78 11.13 2.81 -7.86
CA MET A 78 11.22 1.35 -7.71
C MET A 78 12.65 0.84 -7.96
N ALA A 79 13.35 1.36 -8.97
CA ALA A 79 14.74 1.00 -9.23
C ALA A 79 15.66 1.38 -8.06
N LYS A 80 15.48 2.56 -7.45
CA LYS A 80 16.22 2.97 -6.24
C LYS A 80 15.94 2.03 -5.07
N VAL A 81 14.67 1.66 -4.85
CA VAL A 81 14.28 0.71 -3.80
C VAL A 81 14.92 -0.66 -4.01
N LYS A 82 14.92 -1.18 -5.24
CA LYS A 82 15.59 -2.46 -5.56
C LYS A 82 17.07 -2.44 -5.21
N PHE A 83 17.77 -1.37 -5.56
CA PHE A 83 19.18 -1.20 -5.22
C PHE A 83 19.40 -1.14 -3.69
N MET A 84 18.54 -0.40 -2.99
CA MET A 84 18.56 -0.31 -1.54
C MET A 84 18.34 -1.68 -0.87
N LEU A 85 17.35 -2.46 -1.30
CA LEU A 85 17.09 -3.82 -0.80
C LEU A 85 18.26 -4.78 -1.07
N ALA A 86 18.91 -4.66 -2.23
CA ALA A 86 20.12 -5.44 -2.52
C ALA A 86 21.27 -5.10 -1.56
N SER A 87 21.43 -3.82 -1.19
CA SER A 87 22.41 -3.39 -0.19
C SER A 87 22.10 -3.97 1.20
N VAL A 88 20.84 -3.95 1.62
CA VAL A 88 20.41 -4.55 2.90
C VAL A 88 20.70 -6.05 2.91
N ALA A 89 20.36 -6.77 1.83
CA ALA A 89 20.64 -8.20 1.70
C ALA A 89 22.13 -8.53 1.85
N CYS A 90 23.01 -7.70 1.26
CA CYS A 90 24.46 -7.88 1.36
C CYS A 90 24.97 -7.68 2.80
N ASN A 91 24.34 -6.78 3.58
CA ASN A 91 24.66 -6.58 4.99
C ASN A 91 24.18 -7.75 5.86
N ILE A 92 23.00 -8.31 5.58
CA ILE A 92 22.49 -9.52 6.24
C ILE A 92 23.48 -10.68 6.05
N GLY A 93 23.86 -10.99 4.81
CA GLY A 93 24.78 -12.10 4.52
C GLY A 93 26.18 -11.95 5.13
N LYS A 94 26.54 -10.74 5.58
CA LYS A 94 27.80 -10.45 6.28
C LYS A 94 27.64 -10.34 7.81
N ASN A 95 26.45 -10.60 8.36
CA ASN A 95 26.10 -10.38 9.76
C ASN A 95 26.40 -8.94 10.24
N ARG A 96 26.17 -7.94 9.37
CA ARG A 96 26.47 -6.52 9.60
C ARG A 96 25.21 -5.67 9.63
N LEU A 97 24.13 -6.17 10.23
CA LEU A 97 22.87 -5.45 10.30
C LEU A 97 22.99 -4.20 11.17
N ARG A 98 22.43 -3.11 10.68
CA ARG A 98 22.44 -1.81 11.36
C ARG A 98 21.02 -1.30 11.49
N LYS A 99 20.75 -0.45 12.49
CA LYS A 99 19.45 0.23 12.65
C LYS A 99 18.96 0.90 11.36
N LYS A 100 19.88 1.50 10.59
CA LYS A 100 19.56 2.13 9.29
C LYS A 100 18.97 1.16 8.27
N ASP A 101 19.35 -0.12 8.32
CA ASP A 101 18.92 -1.09 7.33
C ASP A 101 17.50 -1.60 7.64
N ARG A 102 17.07 -1.56 8.92
CA ARG A 102 15.66 -1.73 9.30
C ARG A 102 14.78 -0.59 8.79
N SER A 103 15.19 0.66 9.02
CA SER A 103 14.46 1.83 8.48
C SER A 103 14.33 1.77 6.96
N ARG A 104 15.37 1.31 6.24
CA ARG A 104 15.30 1.09 4.79
C ARG A 104 14.31 0.00 4.36
N LEU A 105 14.07 -1.01 5.19
CA LEU A 105 13.05 -2.03 4.92
C LEU A 105 11.65 -1.44 5.12
N GLU A 106 11.45 -0.67 6.18
CA GLU A 106 10.20 0.07 6.44
C GLU A 106 9.91 1.05 5.30
N ASP A 107 10.91 1.82 4.85
CA ASP A 107 10.78 2.72 3.69
C ASP A 107 10.38 1.96 2.41
N ALA A 108 11.01 0.81 2.16
CA ALA A 108 10.70 -0.01 0.98
C ALA A 108 9.27 -0.56 1.00
N PHE A 109 8.78 -0.97 2.19
CA PHE A 109 7.41 -1.41 2.37
C PHE A 109 6.41 -0.27 2.13
N MET A 110 6.67 0.92 2.68
CA MET A 110 5.79 2.07 2.48
C MET A 110 5.76 2.52 1.02
N ILE A 111 6.89 2.48 0.31
CA ILE A 111 6.92 2.78 -1.13
C ILE A 111 6.07 1.76 -1.91
N PHE A 112 6.11 0.48 -1.57
CA PHE A 112 5.22 -0.50 -2.17
C PHE A 112 3.75 -0.12 -1.94
N VAL A 113 3.36 0.14 -0.68
CA VAL A 113 1.99 0.52 -0.32
C VAL A 113 1.50 1.77 -1.06
N HIS A 114 2.35 2.80 -1.19
CA HIS A 114 1.97 4.06 -1.85
C HIS A 114 1.93 3.97 -3.38
N LEU A 115 2.60 3.00 -3.98
CA LEU A 115 2.61 2.80 -5.43
C LEU A 115 1.58 1.76 -5.88
N ASP A 116 1.16 0.88 -4.99
CA ASP A 116 0.10 -0.10 -5.26
C ASP A 116 -1.25 0.59 -5.45
N GLY A 117 -2.06 0.06 -6.36
CA GLY A 117 -3.37 0.65 -6.70
C GLY A 117 -3.34 2.05 -7.34
N THR A 118 -2.17 2.56 -7.74
CA THR A 118 -2.05 3.79 -8.55
C THR A 118 -2.45 3.55 -10.00
N SER A 119 -2.78 4.60 -10.75
CA SER A 119 -3.11 4.51 -12.18
C SER A 119 -1.94 3.99 -13.03
N TYR A 120 -0.71 4.09 -12.51
CA TYR A 120 0.51 3.61 -13.16
C TYR A 120 0.66 2.08 -13.13
N SER A 121 -0.13 1.41 -12.28
CA SER A 121 0.01 -0.01 -11.96
C SER A 121 -0.54 -0.97 -13.03
N ASN A 122 -1.25 -0.48 -14.05
CA ASN A 122 -1.92 -1.34 -15.03
C ASN A 122 -0.98 -2.21 -15.88
N SER A 123 0.28 -1.79 -16.05
CA SER A 123 1.23 -2.55 -16.89
C SER A 123 1.85 -3.75 -16.17
N PHE A 124 2.07 -4.84 -16.91
CA PHE A 124 2.72 -6.06 -16.39
C PHE A 124 4.08 -5.77 -15.74
N THR A 125 4.97 -5.03 -16.42
CA THR A 125 6.32 -4.72 -15.92
C THR A 125 6.28 -3.95 -14.59
N TYR A 126 5.30 -3.06 -14.42
CA TYR A 126 5.13 -2.31 -13.18
C TYR A 126 4.75 -3.23 -12.03
N ARG A 127 3.68 -4.03 -12.20
CA ARG A 127 3.23 -5.01 -11.20
C ARG A 127 4.31 -5.99 -10.81
N ALA A 128 4.99 -6.59 -11.80
CA ALA A 128 6.09 -7.50 -11.56
C ALA A 128 7.25 -6.85 -10.77
N THR A 129 7.48 -5.55 -10.96
CA THR A 129 8.51 -4.81 -10.22
C THR A 129 8.09 -4.54 -8.78
N LEU A 130 6.84 -4.13 -8.54
CA LEU A 130 6.29 -3.97 -7.19
C LEU A 130 6.27 -5.30 -6.43
N ASP A 131 5.80 -6.37 -7.07
CA ASP A 131 5.79 -7.73 -6.51
C ASP A 131 7.20 -8.18 -6.10
N PHE A 132 8.19 -7.90 -6.94
CA PHE A 132 9.59 -8.18 -6.60
C PHE A 132 10.02 -7.42 -5.34
N ILE A 133 9.71 -6.12 -5.24
CA ILE A 133 10.03 -5.29 -4.08
C ILE A 133 9.38 -5.86 -2.82
N HIS A 134 8.08 -6.16 -2.88
CA HIS A 134 7.32 -6.67 -1.74
C HIS A 134 7.86 -8.04 -1.28
N ARG A 135 8.03 -9.00 -2.20
CA ARG A 135 8.60 -10.32 -1.86
C ARG A 135 10.00 -10.19 -1.29
N ARG A 136 10.82 -9.29 -1.84
CA ARG A 136 12.19 -9.09 -1.36
C ARG A 136 12.20 -8.44 0.03
N TYR A 137 11.33 -7.49 0.29
CA TYR A 137 11.11 -6.94 1.62
C TYR A 137 10.76 -8.05 2.62
N LEU A 138 9.74 -8.88 2.34
CA LEU A 138 9.31 -9.95 3.24
C LEU A 138 10.44 -10.94 3.56
N GLN A 139 11.21 -11.35 2.55
CA GLN A 139 12.37 -12.22 2.74
C GLN A 139 13.43 -11.61 3.67
N LEU A 140 13.73 -10.33 3.46
CA LEU A 140 14.76 -9.64 4.26
C LEU A 140 14.26 -9.35 5.67
N ALA A 141 13.02 -8.92 5.83
CA ALA A 141 12.38 -8.69 7.12
C ALA A 141 12.34 -9.98 7.96
N ALA A 142 12.02 -11.12 7.35
CA ALA A 142 12.07 -12.42 8.04
C ALA A 142 13.47 -12.79 8.53
N ALA A 143 14.53 -12.39 7.81
CA ALA A 143 15.92 -12.63 8.20
C ALA A 143 16.46 -11.65 9.26
N TYR A 144 15.67 -10.64 9.67
CA TYR A 144 15.98 -9.74 10.79
C TYR A 144 15.52 -10.26 12.14
N HIS A 145 14.68 -11.30 12.15
CA HIS A 145 14.18 -11.98 13.35
C HIS A 145 14.91 -13.30 13.57
#